data_AF-A0A7Z9A5Z5-F1
#
_entry.id   AF-A0A7Z9A5Z5-F1
#
_cell.length_a   1.000
_cell.length_b   1.000
_cell.length_c   1.000
_cell.angle_alpha   90.00
_cell.angle_beta   90.00
_cell.angle_gamma   90.00
#
_symmetry.space_group_name_H-M   'P 1'
#
loop_
_entity.id
_entity.type
_entity.pdbx_description
1 polymer ?
#
loop_
_entity_poly.entity_id
_entity_poly.type
_entity_poly.pdbx_seq_one_letter_code
_entity_poly.pdbx_strand_id
1 'polypeptide(L)'
;MSQNPYENNPYDKNPGNGQNQQPQGYQPQNQNPYEQQGAQYQYQQNQNQYDQQGAQYQQDPYGQPQSGAVSADDKNMAFLMNLISAGATFLSATTIGFLAPLIFWFIYKDKPGYGFTKEASRRAFNFNFTLWAISTASWILALITLGILFFIPLIVMPLVTIVLIVFHIIAAVSANKGEEYEYPLTFIKIL
;
A
#
# COMPACT_ATOMS: atom_id res chain seq x y z
N MET A 1 14.90 -79.52 11.79
CA MET A 1 14.17 -78.32 11.32
C MET A 1 15.10 -77.14 11.57
N SER A 2 15.85 -76.67 10.54
CA SER A 2 15.63 -75.42 9.78
C SER A 2 15.78 -74.16 10.65
N GLN A 3 16.59 -73.12 10.40
CA GLN A 3 17.49 -72.70 9.31
C GLN A 3 18.37 -71.54 9.83
N ASN A 4 19.60 -71.42 9.31
CA ASN A 4 20.49 -70.23 9.30
C ASN A 4 19.89 -69.13 8.38
N PRO A 5 20.25 -67.81 8.45
CA PRO A 5 21.62 -67.32 8.21
C PRO A 5 22.10 -66.03 8.92
N TYR A 6 23.40 -66.02 9.23
CA TYR A 6 24.46 -65.05 8.87
C TYR A 6 24.13 -63.54 8.76
N GLU A 7 24.99 -62.56 9.06
CA GLU A 7 26.34 -62.48 9.64
C GLU A 7 26.79 -61.00 9.47
N ASN A 8 27.57 -60.51 10.42
CA ASN A 8 28.55 -59.41 10.35
C ASN A 8 28.22 -58.05 9.71
N ASN A 9 28.09 -57.08 10.63
CA ASN A 9 28.68 -55.73 10.66
C ASN A 9 29.92 -55.52 9.76
N PRO A 10 30.10 -54.34 9.14
CA PRO A 10 31.26 -53.52 9.56
C PRO A 10 31.11 -52.00 9.37
N TYR A 11 31.74 -51.24 10.27
CA TYR A 11 32.13 -49.84 10.12
C TYR A 11 32.86 -49.58 8.78
N ASP A 12 32.48 -48.55 8.00
CA ASP A 12 33.44 -47.58 7.44
C ASP A 12 32.80 -46.42 6.64
N LYS A 13 33.46 -45.26 6.71
CA LYS A 13 33.57 -44.14 5.74
C LYS A 13 32.48 -43.04 5.56
N ASN A 14 32.88 -41.87 6.07
CA ASN A 14 32.60 -40.48 5.69
C ASN A 14 32.42 -40.20 4.17
N PRO A 15 31.52 -39.28 3.78
CA PRO A 15 31.90 -38.06 3.01
C PRO A 15 31.12 -36.81 3.49
N GLY A 16 31.60 -35.56 3.46
CA GLY A 16 32.19 -34.85 2.32
C GLY A 16 31.11 -34.10 1.53
N ASN A 17 31.08 -32.77 1.59
CA ASN A 17 30.37 -31.82 0.70
C ASN A 17 28.85 -32.00 0.47
N GLY A 18 28.03 -31.29 1.25
CA GLY A 18 26.63 -31.01 0.91
C GLY A 18 26.51 -29.88 -0.12
N GLN A 19 26.75 -30.19 -1.39
CA GLN A 19 26.23 -29.38 -2.50
C GLN A 19 24.71 -29.60 -2.59
N ASN A 20 23.95 -28.50 -2.61
CA ASN A 20 22.50 -28.49 -2.80
C ASN A 20 22.13 -29.22 -4.11
N GLN A 21 21.59 -30.43 -4.01
CA GLN A 21 20.94 -31.13 -5.12
C GLN A 21 19.44 -30.83 -5.07
N GLN A 22 18.91 -30.21 -6.13
CA GLN A 22 17.48 -30.00 -6.33
C GLN A 22 16.74 -31.35 -6.43
N PRO A 23 15.53 -31.49 -5.88
CA PRO A 23 14.77 -32.73 -5.99
C PRO A 23 14.22 -32.92 -7.42
N GLN A 24 14.56 -34.06 -8.04
CA GLN A 24 13.99 -34.54 -9.30
C GLN A 24 12.49 -34.82 -9.13
N GLY A 25 11.65 -34.13 -9.92
CA GLY A 25 10.21 -34.35 -9.97
C GLY A 25 9.85 -35.60 -10.77
N TYR A 26 8.90 -36.37 -10.23
CA TYR A 26 8.23 -37.47 -10.92
C TYR A 26 7.41 -36.92 -12.10
N GLN A 27 7.63 -37.43 -13.32
CA GLN A 27 6.75 -37.19 -14.48
C GLN A 27 5.57 -38.17 -14.46
N PRO A 28 4.31 -37.71 -14.41
CA PRO A 28 3.17 -38.58 -14.68
C PRO A 28 3.07 -38.83 -16.20
N GLN A 29 2.96 -40.10 -16.55
CA GLN A 29 2.81 -40.58 -17.91
C GLN A 29 1.33 -40.55 -18.30
N ASN A 30 1.04 -39.88 -19.42
CA ASN A 30 -0.19 -39.92 -20.22
C ASN A 30 -1.32 -38.95 -19.80
N GLN A 31 -1.31 -37.72 -20.34
CA GLN A 31 -2.46 -36.81 -20.39
C GLN A 31 -2.39 -35.86 -21.59
N ASN A 32 -3.57 -35.49 -22.10
CA ASN A 32 -3.81 -34.88 -23.41
C ASN A 32 -3.05 -33.55 -23.64
N PRO A 33 -2.52 -33.28 -24.86
CA PRO A 33 -1.71 -32.08 -25.16
C PRO A 33 -2.41 -30.72 -25.01
N TYR A 34 -3.74 -30.68 -24.84
CA TYR A 34 -4.51 -29.44 -24.85
C TYR A 34 -4.74 -28.83 -23.45
N GLU A 35 -4.57 -29.60 -22.37
CA GLU A 35 -4.77 -29.11 -20.99
C GLU A 35 -3.51 -28.42 -20.41
N GLN A 36 -2.35 -28.63 -21.03
CA GLN A 36 -1.07 -28.08 -20.55
C GLN A 36 -0.91 -26.58 -20.87
N GLN A 37 -1.63 -26.08 -21.87
CA GLN A 37 -1.51 -24.67 -22.28
C GLN A 37 -2.19 -23.73 -21.28
N GLY A 38 -3.29 -24.13 -20.64
CA GLY A 38 -3.99 -23.30 -19.64
C GLY A 38 -3.24 -23.18 -18.31
N ALA A 39 -2.61 -24.27 -17.85
CA ALA A 39 -1.90 -24.29 -16.58
C ALA A 39 -0.60 -23.47 -16.62
N GLN A 40 0.12 -23.49 -17.76
CA GLN A 40 1.40 -22.77 -17.89
C GLN A 40 1.24 -21.25 -17.75
N TYR A 41 0.17 -20.67 -18.30
CA TYR A 41 -0.09 -19.23 -18.12
C TYR A 41 -0.35 -18.86 -16.65
N GLN A 42 -0.99 -19.75 -15.89
CA GLN A 42 -1.32 -19.48 -14.49
C GLN A 42 -0.10 -19.59 -13.56
N TYR A 43 0.84 -20.50 -13.84
CA TYR A 43 2.10 -20.58 -13.07
C TYR A 43 3.07 -19.44 -13.42
N GLN A 44 3.10 -19.00 -14.68
CA GLN A 44 3.98 -17.91 -15.11
C GLN A 44 3.50 -16.54 -14.61
N GLN A 45 2.19 -16.36 -14.41
CA GLN A 45 1.64 -15.17 -13.75
C GLN A 45 1.99 -15.12 -12.26
N ASN A 46 2.02 -16.28 -11.60
CA ASN A 46 2.29 -16.37 -10.16
C ASN A 46 3.79 -16.18 -9.85
N GLN A 47 4.68 -16.68 -10.71
CA GLN A 47 6.13 -16.58 -10.49
C GLN A 47 6.66 -15.14 -10.61
N ASN A 48 6.06 -14.31 -11.49
CA ASN A 48 6.41 -12.89 -11.60
C ASN A 48 6.08 -12.07 -10.34
N GLN A 49 5.30 -12.60 -9.40
CA GLN A 49 4.90 -11.90 -8.18
C GLN A 49 5.88 -12.13 -7.01
N TYR A 50 6.75 -13.14 -7.08
CA TYR A 50 7.71 -13.46 -6.01
C TYR A 50 9.12 -12.92 -6.26
N ASP A 51 9.51 -12.71 -7.53
CA ASP A 51 10.88 -12.30 -7.89
C ASP A 51 11.12 -10.78 -7.83
N GLN A 52 10.11 -9.98 -7.49
CA GLN A 52 10.25 -8.52 -7.32
C GLN A 52 10.46 -8.06 -5.87
N GLN A 53 10.92 -8.95 -4.98
CA GLN A 53 11.25 -8.61 -3.59
C GLN A 53 12.64 -7.95 -3.39
N GLY A 54 13.31 -7.53 -4.45
CA GLY A 54 14.70 -7.06 -4.41
C GLY A 54 14.97 -5.68 -5.02
N ALA A 55 14.00 -4.78 -5.12
CA ALA A 55 14.29 -3.40 -5.53
C ALA A 55 14.77 -2.59 -4.31
N GLN A 56 16.09 -2.42 -4.19
CA GLN A 56 16.70 -1.50 -3.24
C GLN A 56 16.14 -0.09 -3.45
N TYR A 57 15.49 0.46 -2.43
CA TYR A 57 14.99 1.83 -2.44
C TYR A 57 16.18 2.80 -2.37
N GLN A 58 16.60 3.30 -3.52
CA GLN A 58 17.50 4.45 -3.58
C GLN A 58 16.67 5.71 -3.28
N GLN A 59 16.90 6.27 -2.10
CA GLN A 59 16.18 7.43 -1.60
C GLN A 59 16.81 8.70 -2.18
N ASP A 60 16.26 9.20 -3.29
CA ASP A 60 16.65 10.51 -3.82
C ASP A 60 15.91 11.64 -3.06
N PRO A 61 16.60 12.68 -2.55
CA PRO A 61 15.99 13.69 -1.67
C PRO A 61 14.96 14.61 -2.34
N TYR A 62 14.91 14.66 -3.67
CA TYR A 62 13.98 15.47 -4.46
C TYR A 62 13.73 14.83 -5.83
N GLY A 63 13.00 13.72 -5.89
CA GLY A 63 12.68 13.05 -7.15
C GLY A 63 11.34 12.33 -7.09
N GLN A 64 10.47 12.62 -8.05
CA GLN A 64 9.22 11.88 -8.29
C GLN A 64 9.52 10.37 -8.40
N PRO A 65 8.74 9.47 -7.79
CA PRO A 65 8.97 8.04 -7.91
C PRO A 65 8.80 7.60 -9.37
N GLN A 66 9.91 7.14 -9.96
CA GLN A 66 9.94 6.59 -11.31
C GLN A 66 9.16 5.27 -11.33
N SER A 67 8.22 5.17 -12.27
CA SER A 67 7.22 4.11 -12.40
C SER A 67 7.83 2.72 -12.65
N GLY A 68 8.30 2.06 -11.58
CA GLY A 68 8.15 0.62 -11.50
C GLY A 68 6.66 0.29 -11.49
N ALA A 69 6.25 -0.82 -12.10
CA ALA A 69 4.83 -1.21 -12.10
C ALA A 69 4.34 -1.35 -10.65
N VAL A 70 3.54 -0.40 -10.17
CA VAL A 70 2.97 -0.43 -8.82
C VAL A 70 2.10 -1.68 -8.69
N SER A 71 2.34 -2.47 -7.64
CA SER A 71 1.61 -3.70 -7.39
C SER A 71 0.10 -3.42 -7.28
N ALA A 72 -0.73 -4.39 -7.70
CA ALA A 72 -2.18 -4.24 -7.62
C ALA A 72 -2.66 -4.01 -6.17
N ASP A 73 -2.03 -4.68 -5.21
CA ASP A 73 -2.36 -4.54 -3.79
C ASP A 73 -2.01 -3.15 -3.24
N ASP A 74 -0.86 -2.60 -3.62
CA ASP A 74 -0.45 -1.26 -3.20
C ASP A 74 -1.39 -0.18 -3.80
N LYS A 75 -1.80 -0.33 -5.07
CA LYS A 75 -2.81 0.54 -5.68
C LYS A 75 -4.16 0.46 -4.96
N ASN A 76 -4.61 -0.75 -4.64
CA ASN A 76 -5.87 -0.98 -3.95
C ASN A 76 -5.87 -0.33 -2.57
N MET A 77 -4.77 -0.42 -1.82
CA MET A 77 -4.67 0.22 -0.50
C MET A 77 -4.64 1.75 -0.59
N ALA A 78 -3.96 2.33 -1.57
CA ALA A 78 -4.00 3.77 -1.82
C ALA A 78 -5.40 4.27 -2.24
N PHE A 79 -6.13 3.48 -3.04
CA PHE A 79 -7.53 3.74 -3.39
C PHE A 79 -8.42 3.72 -2.13
N LEU A 80 -8.31 2.66 -1.32
CA LEU A 80 -9.10 2.50 -0.10
C LEU A 80 -8.82 3.60 0.92
N MET A 81 -7.54 3.99 1.08
CA MET A 81 -7.13 5.13 1.90
C MET A 81 -7.97 6.35 1.55
N ASN A 82 -7.98 6.71 0.27
CA ASN A 82 -8.66 7.92 -0.21
C ASN A 82 -10.18 7.84 0.01
N LEU A 83 -10.79 6.68 -0.24
CA LEU A 83 -12.22 6.50 -0.04
C LEU A 83 -12.61 6.57 1.44
N ILE A 84 -11.82 5.94 2.32
CA ILE A 84 -12.03 6.01 3.78
C ILE A 84 -11.83 7.43 4.27
N SER A 85 -10.86 8.16 3.73
CA SER A 85 -10.61 9.56 4.11
C SER A 85 -11.73 10.50 3.66
N ALA A 86 -12.30 10.28 2.47
CA ALA A 86 -13.50 10.97 2.02
C ALA A 86 -14.69 10.69 2.96
N GLY A 87 -14.92 9.42 3.29
CA GLY A 87 -15.98 9.00 4.21
C GLY A 87 -15.80 9.56 5.62
N ALA A 88 -14.59 9.49 6.16
CA ALA A 88 -14.24 10.04 7.48
C ALA A 88 -14.42 11.55 7.52
N THR A 89 -14.04 12.26 6.46
CA THR A 89 -14.27 13.71 6.32
C THR A 89 -15.77 14.02 6.34
N PHE A 90 -16.57 13.30 5.55
CA PHE A 90 -18.01 13.50 5.49
C PHE A 90 -18.68 13.24 6.84
N LEU A 91 -18.39 12.10 7.46
CA LEU A 91 -19.01 11.68 8.73
C LEU A 91 -18.57 12.53 9.93
N SER A 92 -17.34 13.05 9.91
CA SER A 92 -16.82 13.90 10.99
C SER A 92 -17.07 15.39 10.79
N ALA A 93 -17.73 15.78 9.69
CA ALA A 93 -17.82 17.16 9.24
C ALA A 93 -16.43 17.85 9.26
N THR A 94 -15.41 17.19 8.70
CA THR A 94 -14.02 17.66 8.62
C THR A 94 -13.25 17.73 9.97
N THR A 95 -13.91 17.54 11.12
CA THR A 95 -13.29 17.77 12.44
C THR A 95 -12.13 16.81 12.73
N ILE A 96 -12.26 15.55 12.33
CA ILE A 96 -11.25 14.49 12.55
C ILE A 96 -10.88 13.73 11.27
N GLY A 97 -11.28 14.24 10.09
CA GLY A 97 -11.07 13.57 8.80
C GLY A 97 -9.60 13.31 8.46
N PHE A 98 -8.69 14.17 8.94
CA PHE A 98 -7.25 14.03 8.74
C PHE A 98 -6.62 12.80 9.45
N LEU A 99 -7.33 12.16 10.39
CA LEU A 99 -6.82 10.96 11.07
C LEU A 99 -6.82 9.74 10.15
N ALA A 100 -7.75 9.64 9.20
CA ALA A 100 -7.80 8.52 8.27
C ALA A 100 -6.48 8.36 7.47
N PRO A 101 -5.98 9.39 6.76
CA PRO A 101 -4.71 9.27 6.05
C PRO A 101 -3.51 9.11 7.00
N LEU A 102 -3.57 9.69 8.21
CA LEU A 102 -2.52 9.53 9.22
C LEU A 102 -2.38 8.07 9.67
N ILE A 103 -3.49 7.42 9.97
CA ILE A 103 -3.53 6.01 10.38
C ILE A 103 -2.99 5.13 9.26
N PHE A 104 -3.41 5.36 8.02
CA PHE A 104 -2.88 4.63 6.87
C PHE A 104 -1.38 4.84 6.70
N TRP A 105 -0.89 6.07 6.81
CA TRP A 105 0.55 6.34 6.77
C TRP A 105 1.28 5.55 7.85
N PHE A 106 0.79 5.53 9.09
CA PHE A 106 1.40 4.74 10.18
C PHE A 106 1.39 3.23 9.91
N ILE A 107 0.34 2.69 9.30
CA ILE A 107 0.24 1.26 8.97
C ILE A 107 1.25 0.87 7.87
N TYR A 108 1.45 1.73 6.87
CA TYR A 108 2.20 1.41 5.66
C TYR A 108 3.62 2.01 5.61
N LYS A 109 3.99 2.90 6.54
CA LYS A 109 5.29 3.61 6.52
C LYS A 109 6.53 2.70 6.48
N ASP A 110 6.44 1.53 7.13
CA ASP A 110 7.55 0.57 7.26
C ASP A 110 7.25 -0.76 6.53
N LYS A 111 6.14 -0.84 5.79
CA LYS A 111 5.76 -2.08 5.07
C LYS A 111 6.47 -2.13 3.70
N PRO A 112 7.36 -3.12 3.46
CA PRO A 112 8.00 -3.27 2.16
C PRO A 112 6.95 -3.59 1.08
N GLY A 113 7.13 -3.02 -0.12
CA GLY A 113 6.18 -3.20 -1.23
C GLY A 113 4.93 -2.31 -1.18
N TYR A 114 4.78 -1.42 -0.19
CA TYR A 114 3.67 -0.47 -0.05
C TYR A 114 4.08 1.00 -0.20
N GLY A 115 5.09 1.26 -1.04
CA GLY A 115 5.65 2.60 -1.23
C GLY A 115 4.63 3.60 -1.80
N PHE A 116 3.74 3.14 -2.69
CA PHE A 116 2.73 3.99 -3.31
C PHE A 116 1.65 4.39 -2.30
N THR A 117 1.13 3.45 -1.51
CA THR A 117 0.18 3.74 -0.43
C THR A 117 0.78 4.64 0.62
N LYS A 118 2.03 4.40 1.02
CA LYS A 118 2.74 5.26 1.99
C LYS A 118 2.78 6.70 1.51
N GLU A 119 3.21 6.93 0.28
CA GLU A 119 3.34 8.27 -0.29
C GLU A 119 1.97 8.93 -0.51
N ALA A 120 0.99 8.20 -1.03
CA ALA A 120 -0.39 8.68 -1.16
C ALA A 120 -0.99 9.09 0.20
N SER A 121 -0.75 8.31 1.25
CA SER A 121 -1.21 8.59 2.61
C SER A 121 -0.54 9.83 3.20
N ARG A 122 0.78 9.99 2.97
CA ARG A 122 1.56 11.15 3.39
C ARG A 122 1.02 12.44 2.76
N ARG A 123 0.82 12.43 1.45
CA ARG A 123 0.29 13.56 0.67
C ARG A 123 -1.13 13.91 1.11
N ALA A 124 -1.99 12.90 1.26
CA ALA A 124 -3.35 13.11 1.72
C ALA A 124 -3.40 13.69 3.14
N PHE A 125 -2.56 13.21 4.07
CA PHE A 125 -2.50 13.76 5.42
C PHE A 125 -2.14 15.24 5.41
N ASN A 126 -1.07 15.62 4.69
CA ASN A 126 -0.62 17.00 4.61
C ASN A 126 -1.72 17.92 4.04
N PHE A 127 -2.46 17.46 3.02
CA PHE A 127 -3.62 18.17 2.47
C PHE A 127 -4.76 18.30 3.48
N ASN A 128 -5.18 17.20 4.11
CA ASN A 128 -6.25 17.20 5.11
C ASN A 128 -5.91 18.12 6.29
N PHE A 129 -4.66 18.05 6.77
CA PHE A 129 -4.21 18.86 7.88
C PHE A 129 -4.19 20.36 7.52
N THR A 130 -3.77 20.71 6.31
CA THR A 130 -3.80 22.10 5.84
C THR A 130 -5.21 22.67 5.89
N LEU A 131 -6.19 21.92 5.37
CA LEU A 131 -7.59 22.34 5.38
C LEU A 131 -8.22 22.31 6.78
N TRP A 132 -7.84 21.35 7.62
CA TRP A 132 -8.23 21.32 9.03
C TRP A 132 -7.71 22.54 9.81
N ALA A 133 -6.48 22.96 9.55
CA ALA A 133 -5.90 24.17 10.15
C ALA A 133 -6.67 25.44 9.71
N ILE A 134 -7.06 25.54 8.44
CA ILE A 134 -7.91 26.65 7.94
C ILE A 134 -9.28 26.65 8.64
N SER A 135 -9.93 25.49 8.75
CA SER A 135 -11.20 25.36 9.48
C SER A 135 -11.04 25.76 10.95
N THR A 136 -9.97 25.33 11.61
CA THR A 136 -9.68 25.67 13.01
C THR A 136 -9.43 27.17 13.18
N ALA A 137 -8.66 27.80 12.28
CA ALA A 137 -8.42 29.24 12.28
C ALA A 137 -9.71 30.04 12.12
N SER A 138 -10.67 29.56 11.31
CA SER A 138 -11.98 30.20 11.15
C SER A 138 -12.80 30.21 12.46
N TRP A 139 -12.73 29.14 13.24
CA TRP A 139 -13.36 29.07 14.56
C TRP A 139 -12.66 29.98 15.57
N ILE A 140 -11.32 30.00 15.57
CA ILE A 140 -10.54 30.90 16.43
C ILE A 140 -10.92 32.36 16.13
N LEU A 141 -11.03 32.74 14.86
CA LEU A 141 -11.44 34.07 14.43
C LEU A 141 -12.85 34.45 14.95
N ALA A 142 -13.79 33.52 14.91
CA ALA A 142 -15.13 33.73 15.48
C ALA A 142 -15.06 33.93 17.01
N LEU A 143 -14.23 33.17 17.71
CA LEU A 143 -14.09 33.26 19.17
C LEU A 143 -13.43 34.57 19.61
N ILE A 144 -12.33 34.99 18.97
CA ILE A 144 -11.63 36.23 19.34
C ILE A 144 -12.47 37.49 19.09
N THR A 145 -13.41 37.42 18.14
CA THR A 145 -14.37 38.49 17.86
C THR A 145 -15.65 38.38 18.70
N LEU A 146 -15.64 37.57 19.76
CA LEU A 146 -16.78 37.33 20.65
C LEU A 146 -18.05 36.89 19.89
N GLY A 147 -17.88 36.16 18.79
CA GLY A 147 -18.98 35.66 17.96
C GLY A 147 -19.44 36.60 16.84
N ILE A 148 -18.91 37.83 16.74
CA ILE A 148 -19.28 38.77 15.65
C ILE A 148 -19.03 38.15 14.27
N LEU A 149 -17.95 37.38 14.12
CA LEU A 149 -17.60 36.69 12.87
C LEU A 149 -18.06 35.23 12.80
N PHE A 150 -19.08 34.82 13.56
CA PHE A 150 -19.57 33.43 13.57
C PHE A 150 -20.07 32.92 12.20
N PHE A 151 -20.45 33.82 11.28
CA PHE A 151 -20.84 33.45 9.92
C PHE A 151 -19.67 32.89 9.09
N ILE A 152 -18.42 33.16 9.46
CA ILE A 152 -17.24 32.66 8.73
C ILE A 152 -17.13 31.13 8.80
N PRO A 153 -17.04 30.47 9.98
CA PRO A 153 -16.98 29.01 10.04
C PRO A 153 -18.21 28.34 9.39
N LEU A 154 -19.38 28.98 9.42
CA LEU A 154 -20.59 28.47 8.76
C LEU A 154 -20.42 28.33 7.23
N ILE A 155 -19.63 29.21 6.60
CA ILE A 155 -19.32 29.17 5.17
C ILE A 155 -18.09 28.30 4.90
N VAL A 156 -17.05 28.41 5.73
CA VAL A 156 -15.77 27.70 5.54
C VAL A 156 -15.94 26.19 5.67
N MET A 157 -16.66 25.71 6.70
CA MET A 157 -16.83 24.28 6.95
C MET A 157 -17.44 23.48 5.79
N PRO A 158 -18.57 23.89 5.17
CA PRO A 158 -19.11 23.17 4.02
C PRO A 158 -18.19 23.26 2.80
N LEU A 159 -17.57 24.42 2.54
CA LEU A 159 -16.64 24.59 1.42
C LEU A 159 -15.44 23.64 1.55
N VAL A 160 -14.82 23.61 2.72
CA VAL A 160 -13.69 22.72 3.01
C VAL A 160 -14.09 21.26 2.89
N THR A 161 -15.25 20.89 3.42
CA THR A 161 -15.76 19.50 3.35
C THR A 161 -15.93 19.05 1.89
N ILE A 162 -16.52 19.90 1.04
CA ILE A 162 -16.68 19.63 -0.39
C ILE A 162 -15.32 19.48 -1.08
N VAL A 163 -14.40 20.43 -0.85
CA VAL A 163 -13.06 20.41 -1.42
C VAL A 163 -12.34 19.11 -1.04
N LEU A 164 -12.32 18.75 0.25
CA LEU A 164 -11.72 17.52 0.73
C LEU A 164 -12.31 16.29 0.01
N ILE A 165 -13.62 16.14 -0.02
CA ILE A 165 -14.28 14.96 -0.61
C ILE A 165 -13.94 14.86 -2.11
N VAL A 166 -14.06 15.96 -2.86
CA VAL A 166 -13.77 15.98 -4.30
C VAL A 166 -12.33 15.55 -4.57
N PHE A 167 -11.36 16.12 -3.85
CA PHE A 167 -9.96 15.79 -4.06
C PHE A 167 -9.60 14.36 -3.66
N HIS A 168 -10.22 13.81 -2.61
CA HIS A 168 -10.04 12.38 -2.28
C HIS A 168 -10.63 11.47 -3.35
N ILE A 169 -11.78 11.81 -3.94
CA ILE A 169 -12.36 11.02 -5.03
C ILE A 169 -11.42 11.02 -6.25
N ILE A 170 -10.89 12.19 -6.63
CA ILE A 170 -9.94 12.29 -7.75
C ILE A 170 -8.68 11.47 -7.45
N ALA A 171 -8.13 11.61 -6.24
CA ALA A 171 -6.96 10.86 -5.81
C ALA A 171 -7.22 9.34 -5.78
N ALA A 172 -8.42 8.88 -5.39
CA ALA A 172 -8.80 7.48 -5.46
C ALA A 172 -8.80 6.98 -6.92
N VAL A 173 -9.41 7.75 -7.84
CA VAL A 173 -9.44 7.39 -9.27
C VAL A 173 -8.02 7.34 -9.85
N SER A 174 -7.14 8.29 -9.52
CA SER A 174 -5.72 8.25 -9.90
C SER A 174 -4.99 7.05 -9.30
N ALA A 175 -5.23 6.73 -8.02
CA ALA A 175 -4.64 5.57 -7.37
C ALA A 175 -5.02 4.25 -8.04
N ASN A 176 -6.27 4.13 -8.51
CA ASN A 176 -6.72 2.95 -9.26
C ASN A 176 -5.93 2.75 -10.57
N LYS A 177 -5.52 3.85 -11.22
CA LYS A 177 -4.66 3.83 -12.42
C LYS A 177 -3.18 3.60 -12.09
N GLY A 178 -2.79 3.66 -10.82
CA GLY A 178 -1.39 3.65 -10.40
C GLY A 178 -0.68 4.98 -10.63
N GLU A 179 -1.43 6.07 -10.76
CA GLU A 179 -0.91 7.42 -10.92
C GLU A 179 -0.82 8.10 -9.55
N GLU A 180 0.32 8.73 -9.25
CA GLU A 180 0.44 9.57 -8.06
C GLU A 180 -0.42 10.82 -8.20
N TYR A 181 -1.16 11.15 -7.14
CA TYR A 181 -1.95 12.36 -7.09
C TYR A 181 -1.29 13.41 -6.20
N GLU A 182 -1.02 14.59 -6.74
CA GLU A 182 -0.57 15.75 -5.98
C GLU A 182 -1.75 16.64 -5.61
N TYR A 183 -1.98 16.85 -4.32
CA TYR A 183 -3.06 17.73 -3.87
C TYR A 183 -2.66 19.21 -4.04
N PRO A 184 -3.45 20.02 -4.77
CA PRO A 184 -3.08 21.38 -5.15
C PRO A 184 -3.08 22.40 -3.99
N LEU A 185 -3.56 22.03 -2.79
CA LEU A 185 -3.66 22.92 -1.63
C LEU A 185 -2.80 22.45 -0.45
N THR A 186 -1.68 21.79 -0.72
CA THR A 186 -0.75 21.33 0.32
C THR A 186 0.24 22.44 0.68
N PHE A 187 -0.18 23.39 1.52
CA PHE A 187 0.70 24.47 1.99
C PHE A 187 1.60 24.02 3.13
N ILE A 188 1.15 23.04 3.92
CA ILE A 188 1.88 22.54 5.09
C ILE A 188 2.37 21.11 4.78
N LYS A 189 3.69 20.89 4.87
CA LYS A 189 4.32 19.57 4.77
C LYS A 189 4.79 19.14 6.15
N ILE A 190 4.07 18.20 6.76
CA ILE A 190 4.37 17.70 8.12
C ILE A 190 5.05 16.34 8.05
N LEU A 191 4.49 15.46 7.23
CA LEU A 191 5.04 14.13 6.95
C LEU A 191 5.83 14.14 5.65
#